data_AF-A0A3D9SXF3-F1
#
_entry.id   AF-A0A3D9SXF3-F1
#
_cell.length_a   1.000
_cell.length_b   1.000
_cell.length_c   1.000
_cell.angle_alpha   90.00
_cell.angle_beta   90.00
_cell.angle_gamma   90.00
#
_symmetry.space_group_name_H-M   'P 1'
#
loop_
_entity.id
_entity.type
_entity.pdbx_description
1 polymer ?
#
loop_
_entity_poly.entity_id
_entity_poly.type
_entity_poly.pdbx_seq_one_letter_code
_entity_poly.pdbx_strand_id
1 'polypeptide(L)'
;MTHEDTDTAAPVTAPADAAGTRLEHLERLGNALAGRGFRVRLSAPEERPASLHVTNPEAVALTEYVLAEHGVDGWWFWWSWAERIAAADDVAGAAERVARVLAAHPGH
;
A
#
# COMPACT_ATOMS: atom_id res chain seq x y z
N MET A 1 47.91 4.31 -21.16
CA MET A 1 47.42 2.95 -21.42
C MET A 1 46.23 2.78 -20.49
N THR A 2 45.04 2.69 -21.12
CA THR A 2 43.71 2.35 -20.58
C THR A 2 43.18 3.11 -19.36
N HIS A 3 42.24 4.02 -19.65
CA HIS A 3 41.05 4.25 -18.81
C HIS A 3 40.33 2.92 -18.54
N GLU A 4 39.93 2.70 -17.30
CA GLU A 4 38.72 1.94 -16.94
C GLU A 4 37.87 2.95 -16.16
N ASP A 5 37.06 3.76 -16.85
CA ASP A 5 35.66 3.49 -17.14
C ASP A 5 35.17 2.09 -16.74
N THR A 6 34.64 2.00 -15.52
CA THR A 6 33.56 1.07 -15.21
C THR A 6 32.57 1.83 -14.33
N ASP A 7 31.58 2.40 -15.01
CA ASP A 7 30.22 2.54 -14.52
C ASP A 7 29.84 1.29 -13.70
N THR A 8 29.66 1.43 -12.40
CA THR A 8 28.91 0.46 -11.61
C THR A 8 28.23 1.16 -10.46
N ALA A 9 26.93 1.30 -10.67
CA ALA A 9 25.89 1.48 -9.68
C ALA A 9 25.97 2.77 -8.85
N ALA A 10 25.18 3.75 -9.30
CA ALA A 10 24.43 4.58 -8.36
C ALA A 10 23.97 3.72 -7.17
N PRO A 11 23.93 4.24 -5.93
CA PRO A 11 23.14 3.61 -4.90
C PRO A 11 21.70 3.62 -5.41
N VAL A 12 21.27 2.52 -6.03
CA VAL A 12 19.87 2.17 -6.04
C VAL A 12 19.49 2.30 -4.59
N THR A 13 18.62 3.26 -4.29
CA THR A 13 18.02 3.37 -2.98
C THR A 13 17.37 2.01 -2.76
N ALA A 14 18.10 1.11 -2.10
CA ALA A 14 17.52 -0.08 -1.54
C ALA A 14 16.32 0.43 -0.74
N PRO A 15 15.12 -0.16 -0.89
CA PRO A 15 14.00 0.24 -0.05
C PRO A 15 14.38 -0.15 1.38
N ALA A 16 15.02 0.77 2.09
CA ALA A 16 15.17 0.77 3.53
C ALA A 16 13.77 0.97 4.11
N ASP A 17 12.96 -0.08 4.02
CA ASP A 17 12.57 -0.91 5.15
C ASP A 17 11.31 -1.68 4.72
N ALA A 18 11.52 -2.84 4.10
CA ALA A 18 10.54 -3.93 4.15
C ALA A 18 10.46 -4.53 5.59
N ALA A 19 11.42 -4.19 6.45
CA ALA A 19 11.37 -4.44 7.89
C ALA A 19 10.43 -3.42 8.55
N GLY A 20 9.13 -3.62 8.37
CA GLY A 20 8.10 -2.84 9.03
C GLY A 20 7.13 -3.73 9.77
N THR A 21 6.45 -3.17 10.77
CA THR A 21 5.27 -3.81 11.33
C THR A 21 4.09 -3.67 10.37
N ARG A 22 3.09 -4.55 10.51
CA ARG A 22 1.81 -4.44 9.80
C ARG A 22 1.24 -3.01 9.88
N LEU A 23 1.34 -2.39 11.05
CA LEU A 23 0.81 -1.05 11.30
C LEU A 23 1.54 0.00 10.46
N GLU A 24 2.88 -0.02 10.46
CA GLU A 24 3.70 0.92 9.70
C GLU A 24 3.43 0.83 8.19
N HIS A 25 3.26 -0.38 7.65
CA HIS A 25 2.89 -0.56 6.25
C HIS A 25 1.52 0.04 5.93
N LEU A 26 0.52 -0.20 6.78
CA LEU A 26 -0.82 0.36 6.61
C LEU A 26 -0.85 1.88 6.80
N GLU A 27 -0.04 2.43 7.70
CA GLU A 27 0.12 3.88 7.89
C GLU A 27 0.73 4.55 6.66
N ARG A 28 1.80 3.96 6.09
CA ARG A 28 2.41 4.45 4.85
C ARG A 28 1.40 4.47 3.71
N LEU A 29 0.64 3.39 3.53
CA LEU A 29 -0.43 3.33 2.53
C LEU A 29 -1.54 4.35 2.81
N GLY A 30 -1.93 4.49 4.07
CA GLY A 30 -2.95 5.45 4.49
C GLY A 30 -2.56 6.89 4.21
N ASN A 31 -1.31 7.27 4.48
CA ASN A 31 -0.80 8.60 4.18
C ASN A 31 -0.81 8.89 2.67
N ALA A 32 -0.40 7.91 1.85
CA ALA A 32 -0.43 8.04 0.40
C ALA A 32 -1.85 8.22 -0.15
N LEU A 33 -2.84 7.52 0.42
CA LEU A 33 -4.25 7.65 0.05
C LEU A 33 -4.88 8.95 0.54
N ALA A 34 -4.56 9.39 1.76
CA ALA A 34 -5.01 10.67 2.30
C ALA A 34 -4.49 11.85 1.47
N GLY A 35 -3.23 11.80 1.01
CA GLY A 35 -2.66 12.78 0.08
C GLY A 35 -3.37 12.84 -1.29
N ARG A 36 -4.15 11.82 -1.64
CA ARG A 36 -4.99 11.76 -2.86
C ARG A 36 -6.44 12.14 -2.61
N GLY A 37 -6.80 12.57 -1.40
CA GLY A 37 -8.14 13.00 -1.04
C GLY A 37 -9.07 11.90 -0.52
N PHE A 38 -8.60 10.66 -0.35
CA PHE A 38 -9.42 9.61 0.28
C PHE A 38 -9.49 9.81 1.80
N ARG A 39 -10.63 9.48 2.40
CA ARG A 39 -10.74 9.37 3.85
C ARG A 39 -10.19 8.01 4.27
N VAL A 40 -9.26 8.03 5.22
CA VAL A 40 -8.58 6.81 5.68
C VAL A 40 -8.77 6.65 7.18
N ARG A 41 -9.04 5.42 7.63
CA ARG A 41 -9.13 5.06 9.04
C ARG A 41 -8.38 3.75 9.29
N LEU A 42 -7.36 3.81 10.13
CA LEU A 42 -6.64 2.62 10.60
C LEU A 42 -7.39 2.00 11.78
N SER A 43 -7.57 0.69 11.75
CA SER A 43 -8.24 -0.09 12.79
C SER A 43 -7.33 -1.22 13.24
N ALA A 44 -6.96 -1.23 14.52
CA ALA A 44 -6.11 -2.26 15.13
C ALA A 44 -6.75 -2.77 16.44
N PRO A 45 -7.87 -3.50 16.37
CA PRO A 45 -8.47 -4.10 17.56
C PRO A 45 -7.60 -5.23 18.10
N GLU A 46 -7.61 -5.46 19.42
CA GLU A 46 -6.77 -6.50 20.05
C GLU A 46 -7.05 -7.92 19.51
N GLU A 47 -8.29 -8.20 19.10
CA GLU A 47 -8.72 -9.53 18.64
C GLU A 47 -8.53 -9.78 17.15
N ARG A 48 -8.14 -8.77 16.34
CA ARG A 48 -8.00 -8.93 14.87
C ARG A 48 -6.77 -8.23 14.31
N PRO A 49 -6.22 -8.72 13.18
CA PRO A 49 -5.19 -8.02 12.44
C PRO A 49 -5.56 -6.56 12.17
N ALA A 50 -4.57 -5.66 12.29
CA ALA A 50 -4.75 -4.28 11.87
C ALA A 50 -5.14 -4.21 10.39
N SER A 51 -6.07 -3.31 10.08
CA SER A 51 -6.62 -3.09 8.74
C SER A 51 -6.81 -1.60 8.47
N LEU A 52 -6.72 -1.22 7.21
CA LEU A 52 -6.94 0.13 6.73
C LEU A 52 -8.30 0.21 6.05
N HIS A 53 -9.14 1.11 6.51
CA HIS A 53 -10.44 1.38 5.90
C HIS A 53 -10.32 2.65 5.06
N VAL A 54 -10.67 2.56 3.78
CA VAL A 54 -10.49 3.65 2.82
C VAL A 54 -11.84 3.97 2.21
N THR A 55 -12.30 5.21 2.38
CA THR A 55 -13.59 5.68 1.87
C THR A 55 -13.36 6.81 0.87
N ASN A 56 -14.07 6.74 -0.26
CA ASN A 56 -14.11 7.87 -1.18
C ASN A 56 -15.11 8.92 -0.66
N PRO A 57 -14.69 10.14 -0.29
CA PRO A 57 -15.62 11.16 0.20
C PRO A 57 -16.64 11.61 -0.86
N GLU A 58 -16.29 11.53 -2.15
CA GLU A 58 -17.19 11.84 -3.26
C GLU A 58 -18.22 10.71 -3.53
N ALA A 59 -17.96 9.52 -2.98
CA ALA A 59 -18.81 8.35 -3.10
C ALA A 59 -18.80 7.57 -1.78
N VAL A 60 -19.38 8.14 -0.73
CA VAL A 60 -19.30 7.61 0.66
C VAL A 60 -19.81 6.17 0.84
N ALA A 61 -20.61 5.67 -0.10
CA ALA A 61 -21.04 4.27 -0.16
C ALA A 61 -19.89 3.30 -0.46
N LEU A 62 -18.79 3.79 -1.06
CA LEU A 62 -17.61 3.01 -1.42
C LEU A 62 -16.59 3.09 -0.29
N THR A 63 -16.43 1.95 0.39
CA THR A 63 -15.39 1.74 1.39
C THR A 63 -14.68 0.43 1.10
N GLU A 64 -13.36 0.50 1.00
CA GLU A 64 -12.48 -0.66 0.85
C GLU A 64 -11.73 -0.96 2.14
N TYR A 65 -11.41 -2.24 2.31
CA TYR A 65 -10.65 -2.75 3.45
C TYR A 65 -9.34 -3.35 2.96
N VAL A 66 -8.23 -2.79 3.41
CA VAL A 66 -6.88 -3.25 3.06
C VAL A 66 -6.20 -3.85 4.28
N LEU A 67 -5.61 -5.01 4.10
CA LEU A 67 -4.78 -5.72 5.07
C LEU A 67 -3.31 -5.64 4.64
N ALA A 68 -2.41 -5.81 5.60
CA ALA A 68 -0.99 -6.04 5.31
C ALA A 68 -0.59 -7.36 5.95
N GLU A 69 0.00 -8.27 5.18
CA GLU A 69 0.43 -9.58 5.68
C GLU A 69 1.83 -9.92 5.20
N HIS A 70 2.60 -10.56 6.09
CA HIS A 70 3.93 -11.04 5.81
C HIS A 70 3.87 -12.47 5.27
N GLY A 71 4.24 -12.63 3.99
CA GLY A 71 4.38 -13.92 3.32
C GLY A 71 5.84 -14.35 3.22
N VAL A 72 6.07 -15.46 2.50
CA VAL A 72 7.41 -16.01 2.24
C VAL A 72 8.30 -15.02 1.47
N ASP A 73 7.68 -14.24 0.58
CA ASP A 73 8.38 -13.28 -0.29
C ASP A 73 8.36 -11.83 0.26
N GLY A 74 8.02 -11.66 1.54
CA GLY A 74 7.96 -10.36 2.21
C GLY A 74 6.54 -9.86 2.48
N TRP A 75 6.40 -8.55 2.76
CA TRP A 75 5.12 -7.93 3.09
C TRP A 75 4.31 -7.57 1.84
N TRP A 76 3.00 -7.81 1.92
CA TRP A 76 2.06 -7.55 0.85
C TRP A 76 0.82 -6.82 1.38
N PHE A 77 0.27 -5.94 0.56
CA PHE A 77 -1.07 -5.41 0.75
C PHE A 77 -2.09 -6.35 0.12
N TRP A 78 -3.18 -6.60 0.84
CA TRP A 78 -4.25 -7.51 0.44
C TRP A 78 -5.60 -6.84 0.53
N TRP A 79 -6.50 -7.19 -0.38
CA TRP A 79 -7.91 -6.90 -0.27
C TRP A 79 -8.55 -7.77 0.82
N SER A 80 -9.68 -7.32 1.38
CA SER A 80 -10.46 -8.14 2.32
C SER A 80 -11.03 -9.43 1.73
N TRP A 81 -11.06 -9.56 0.39
CA TRP A 81 -11.41 -10.80 -0.30
C TRP A 81 -10.20 -11.68 -0.66
N ALA A 82 -9.07 -11.49 0.02
CA ALA A 82 -7.86 -12.32 -0.06
C ALA A 82 -7.16 -12.31 -1.43
N GLU A 83 -7.26 -11.22 -2.18
CA GLU A 83 -6.46 -10.98 -3.38
C GLU A 83 -5.33 -9.98 -3.11
N ARG A 84 -4.18 -10.15 -3.76
CA ARG A 84 -3.02 -9.27 -3.60
C ARG A 84 -3.22 -7.94 -4.33
N ILE A 85 -2.92 -6.83 -3.66
CA ILE A 85 -2.92 -5.50 -4.24
C ILE A 85 -1.56 -5.21 -4.86
N ALA A 86 -0.52 -5.19 -4.02
CA ALA A 86 0.87 -4.94 -4.39
C ALA A 86 1.79 -5.35 -3.23
N ALA A 87 3.09 -5.41 -3.49
CA ALA A 87 4.09 -5.54 -2.43
C ALA A 87 4.09 -4.29 -1.53
N ALA A 88 4.46 -4.44 -0.26
CA ALA A 88 4.33 -3.36 0.73
C ALA A 88 5.39 -2.24 0.57
N ASP A 89 6.41 -2.47 -0.24
CA ASP A 89 7.38 -1.48 -0.70
C ASP A 89 6.84 -0.64 -1.89
N ASP A 90 5.95 -1.20 -2.71
CA ASP A 90 5.20 -0.49 -3.77
C ASP A 90 3.94 0.21 -3.22
N VAL A 91 4.14 1.16 -2.30
CA VAL A 91 3.04 1.94 -1.70
C VAL A 91 2.29 2.75 -2.76
N ALA A 92 3.01 3.31 -3.74
CA ALA A 92 2.42 4.13 -4.79
C ALA A 92 1.48 3.31 -5.69
N GLY A 93 1.93 2.14 -6.14
CA GLY A 93 1.15 1.20 -6.95
C GLY A 93 0.02 0.54 -6.18
N ALA A 94 0.18 0.29 -4.87
CA ALA A 94 -0.91 -0.14 -4.00
C ALA A 94 -2.02 0.92 -3.94
N ALA A 95 -1.64 2.16 -3.62
CA ALA A 95 -2.59 3.26 -3.51
C ALA A 95 -3.31 3.54 -4.84
N GLU A 96 -2.65 3.34 -5.99
CA GLU A 96 -3.29 3.52 -7.30
C GLU A 96 -4.39 2.49 -7.56
N ARG A 97 -4.12 1.22 -7.21
CA ARG A 97 -5.11 0.15 -7.35
C ARG A 97 -6.31 0.39 -6.43
N VAL A 98 -6.07 0.79 -5.18
CA VAL A 98 -7.12 1.21 -4.24
C VAL A 98 -7.95 2.36 -4.80
N ALA A 99 -7.30 3.40 -5.32
CA ALA A 99 -8.00 4.54 -5.92
C ALA A 99 -8.86 4.13 -7.12
N ARG A 100 -8.37 3.21 -7.98
CA ARG A 100 -9.13 2.72 -9.14
C ARG A 100 -10.39 1.97 -8.73
N VAL A 101 -10.30 1.06 -7.75
CA VAL A 101 -11.47 0.31 -7.23
C VAL A 101 -12.50 1.28 -6.65
N LEU A 102 -12.05 2.26 -5.86
CA LEU A 102 -12.91 3.29 -5.25
C LEU A 102 -13.43 4.35 -6.24
N ALA A 103 -12.87 4.43 -7.45
CA ALA A 103 -13.35 5.30 -8.53
C ALA A 103 -14.29 4.56 -9.51
N ALA A 104 -14.16 3.24 -9.62
CA ALA A 104 -14.83 2.42 -10.64
C ALA A 104 -16.24 1.94 -10.26
N HIS A 105 -16.95 2.63 -9.37
CA HIS A 105 -18.38 2.36 -9.16
C HIS A 105 -19.29 3.57 -9.47
N PRO A 106 -19.28 4.13 -10.70
CA PRO A 106 -20.52 4.65 -11.24
C PRO A 106 -21.44 3.45 -11.42
N GLY A 107 -22.63 3.50 -10.81
CA GLY A 107 -23.61 2.42 -10.91
C GLY A 107 -23.78 1.98 -12.36
N HIS A 108 -23.58 0.68 -12.59
CA HIS A 108 -24.23 0.00 -13.71
C HIS A 108 -25.70 -0.23 -13.37
#